data_AF-L1P3P4-F1
#
_entry.id   AF-L1P3P4-F1
#
_cell.length_a   1.000
_cell.length_b   1.000
_cell.length_c   1.000
_cell.angle_alpha   90.00
_cell.angle_beta   90.00
_cell.angle_gamma   90.00
#
_symmetry.space_group_name_H-M   'P 1'
#
loop_
_entity.id
_entity.type
_entity.pdbx_description
1 polymer ?
#
loop_
_entity_poly.entity_id
_entity_poly.type
_entity_poly.pdbx_seq_one_letter_code
_entity_poly.pdbx_strand_id
1 'polypeptide(L)'
;MKYLLVVTFNKSNSKNFQTALLWAKSAEVFKEFKMGKDEIYLCAFGKNVEQAGAANVFLHYVENWSGKQIYIGGRIHSGSIYNLSGILDCYQKSLSCQNVKSYCCFLSDDVFLSHQPQSTSFTISLSLEKIEKKDSEKKPLYVVPCQNLQYRKIEKDTCLGSWSEQIQALAVRENLAWCPSFNAALFRQYD
;
A
#
# COMPACT_ATOMS: atom_id res chain seq x y z
N MET A 1 -3.16 -9.33 13.72
CA MET A 1 -2.77 -8.00 14.27
C MET A 1 -4.00 -7.14 14.48
N LYS A 2 -4.09 -6.47 15.63
CA LYS A 2 -5.28 -5.69 16.05
C LYS A 2 -5.28 -4.25 15.50
N TYR A 3 -4.12 -3.60 15.44
CA TYR A 3 -3.98 -2.18 15.06
C TYR A 3 -3.43 -1.98 13.64
N LEU A 4 -3.76 -0.86 13.01
CA LEU A 4 -3.19 -0.43 11.72
C LEU A 4 -1.77 0.12 11.90
N LEU A 5 -1.64 1.04 12.85
CA LEU A 5 -0.48 1.87 13.05
C LEU A 5 -0.26 2.05 14.54
N VAL A 6 0.98 1.88 14.99
CA VAL A 6 1.38 2.27 16.34
C VAL A 6 2.47 3.31 16.19
N VAL A 7 2.37 4.41 16.91
CA VAL A 7 3.40 5.44 16.91
C VAL A 7 3.84 5.71 18.34
N THR A 8 5.15 5.71 18.55
CA THR A 8 5.75 6.25 19.76
C THR A 8 6.42 7.57 19.42
N PHE A 9 6.29 8.56 20.30
CA PHE A 9 6.92 9.86 20.11
C PHE A 9 7.20 10.52 21.44
N ASN A 10 8.27 11.31 21.49
CA ASN A 10 8.61 12.10 22.66
C ASN A 10 7.92 13.47 22.61
N LYS A 11 7.83 14.12 23.77
CA LYS A 11 7.44 15.53 23.85
C LYS A 11 8.27 16.37 22.89
N SER A 12 7.61 17.17 22.06
CA SER A 12 8.23 18.04 21.06
C SER A 12 7.96 19.50 21.38
N ASN A 13 8.91 20.38 21.07
CA ASN A 13 8.76 21.83 21.18
C ASN A 13 7.99 22.44 19.99
N SER A 14 7.50 21.62 19.06
CA SER A 14 6.72 22.08 17.91
C SER A 14 5.43 22.78 18.33
N LYS A 15 5.07 23.87 17.64
CA LYS A 15 3.78 24.57 17.80
C LYS A 15 2.58 23.64 17.58
N ASN A 16 2.77 22.62 16.74
CA ASN A 16 1.73 21.65 16.40
C ASN A 16 1.61 20.50 17.41
N PHE A 17 2.44 20.47 18.46
CA PHE A 17 2.46 19.37 19.42
C PHE A 17 1.11 19.15 20.11
N GLN A 18 0.44 20.23 20.52
CA GLN A 18 -0.87 20.12 21.18
C GLN A 18 -1.94 19.55 20.23
N THR A 19 -1.93 19.96 18.96
CA THR A 19 -2.84 19.42 17.94
C THR A 19 -2.53 17.96 17.65
N ALA A 20 -1.25 17.60 17.51
CA ALA A 20 -0.85 16.19 17.35
C ALA A 20 -1.26 15.34 18.55
N LEU A 21 -1.14 15.87 19.77
CA LEU A 21 -1.53 15.18 21.00
C LEU A 21 -3.06 14.95 21.06
N LEU A 22 -3.86 15.90 20.57
CA LEU A 22 -5.31 15.73 20.43
C LEU A 22 -5.64 14.52 19.54
N TRP A 23 -5.01 14.42 18.37
CA TRP A 23 -5.18 13.28 17.47
C TRP A 23 -4.58 11.98 18.00
N ALA A 24 -3.50 12.05 18.78
CA ALA A 24 -2.94 10.87 19.44
C ALA A 24 -3.90 10.32 20.52
N LYS A 25 -4.60 11.20 21.25
CA LYS A 25 -5.57 10.82 22.28
C LYS A 25 -6.87 10.25 21.71
N SER A 26 -7.21 10.53 20.44
CA SER A 26 -8.36 9.90 19.78
C SER A 26 -8.06 8.49 19.24
N ALA A 27 -6.81 8.04 19.36
CA ALA A 27 -6.43 6.67 19.01
C ALA A 27 -7.12 5.64 19.93
N GLU A 28 -7.37 4.44 19.41
CA GLU A 28 -7.99 3.34 20.18
C GLU A 28 -7.21 3.00 21.46
N VAL A 29 -5.89 3.12 21.42
CA VAL A 29 -5.05 3.04 22.62
C VAL A 29 -4.14 4.25 22.66
N PHE A 30 -4.12 4.92 23.79
CA PHE A 30 -3.18 5.99 24.10
C PHE A 30 -2.58 5.75 25.48
N LYS A 31 -1.25 5.86 25.60
CA LYS A 31 -0.51 5.73 26.86
C LYS A 31 0.59 6.76 26.94
N GLU A 32 0.80 7.26 28.15
CA GLU A 32 1.87 8.18 28.50
C GLU A 32 2.83 7.47 29.44
N PHE A 33 4.12 7.55 29.15
CA PHE A 33 5.19 7.00 29.96
C PHE A 33 6.15 8.11 30.35
N LYS A 34 6.49 8.17 31.64
CA LYS A 34 7.57 9.04 32.13
C LYS A 34 8.82 8.20 32.28
N MET A 35 9.85 8.48 31.48
CA MET A 35 11.17 7.86 31.62
C MET A 35 12.17 8.94 32.03
N GLY A 36 12.40 9.06 33.35
CA GLY A 36 13.28 10.09 33.91
C GLY A 36 12.71 11.50 33.66
N LYS A 37 13.41 12.30 32.86
CA LYS A 37 12.99 13.66 32.47
C LYS A 37 12.14 13.70 31.19
N ASP A 38 12.09 12.60 30.45
CA ASP A 38 11.40 12.54 29.15
C ASP A 38 9.98 11.97 29.29
N GLU A 39 9.05 12.57 28.55
CA GLU A 39 7.69 12.09 28.38
C GLU A 39 7.57 11.40 27.02
N ILE A 40 7.31 10.11 27.04
CA ILE A 40 7.11 9.27 25.86
C ILE A 40 5.62 8.99 25.74
N TYR A 41 5.08 9.22 24.56
CA TYR A 41 3.70 8.98 24.21
C TYR A 41 3.62 7.80 23.27
N LEU A 42 2.62 6.95 23.47
CA LEU A 42 2.30 5.83 22.60
C LEU A 42 0.84 5.94 22.18
N CYS A 43 0.59 5.93 20.87
CA CYS A 43 -0.75 5.82 20.31
C CYS A 43 -0.83 4.64 19.36
N ALA A 44 -1.94 3.90 19.39
CA ALA A 44 -2.24 2.81 18.48
C ALA A 44 -3.61 3.03 17.82
N PHE A 45 -3.60 3.17 16.50
CA PHE A 45 -4.79 3.41 15.70
C PHE A 45 -5.42 2.08 15.25
N GLY A 46 -6.73 1.97 15.45
CA GLY A 46 -7.54 0.81 15.06
C GLY A 46 -7.71 0.68 13.53
N LYS A 47 -8.44 -0.35 13.09
CA LYS A 47 -8.66 -0.66 11.66
C LYS A 47 -9.90 -0.02 11.03
N ASN A 48 -10.66 0.76 11.78
CA ASN A 48 -11.87 1.39 11.27
C ASN A 48 -11.53 2.67 10.45
N VAL A 49 -12.55 3.21 9.76
CA VAL A 49 -12.42 4.38 8.88
C VAL A 49 -11.93 5.62 9.65
N GLU A 50 -12.49 5.84 10.84
CA GLU A 50 -12.19 6.99 11.69
C GLU A 50 -10.74 6.97 12.18
N GLN A 51 -10.27 5.81 12.63
CA GLN A 51 -8.92 5.59 13.12
C GLN A 51 -7.89 5.69 12.00
N ALA A 52 -8.19 5.18 10.80
CA ALA A 52 -7.34 5.38 9.64
C ALA A 52 -7.21 6.87 9.28
N GLY A 53 -8.28 7.65 9.45
CA GLY A 53 -8.28 9.10 9.21
C GLY A 53 -7.51 9.87 10.27
N ALA A 54 -7.77 9.57 11.54
CA ALA A 54 -7.02 10.12 12.66
C ALA A 54 -5.52 9.82 12.54
N ALA A 55 -5.15 8.59 12.15
CA ALA A 55 -3.78 8.21 11.89
C ALA A 55 -3.17 9.06 10.76
N ASN A 56 -3.88 9.24 9.66
CA ASN A 56 -3.39 10.01 8.51
C ASN A 56 -3.13 11.49 8.88
N VAL A 57 -4.07 12.11 9.59
CA VAL A 57 -3.93 13.49 10.07
C VAL A 57 -2.79 13.61 11.10
N PHE A 58 -2.70 12.67 12.04
CA PHE A 58 -1.64 12.64 13.04
C PHE A 58 -0.25 12.55 12.39
N LEU A 59 -0.09 11.68 11.39
CA LEU A 59 1.16 11.49 10.66
C LEU A 59 1.69 12.77 10.01
N HIS A 60 0.79 13.61 9.49
CA HIS A 60 1.15 14.90 8.91
C HIS A 60 1.73 15.85 9.97
N TYR A 61 1.19 15.87 11.18
CA TYR A 61 1.71 16.73 12.25
C TYR A 61 3.06 16.29 12.80
N VAL A 62 3.31 14.98 12.82
CA VAL A 62 4.55 14.43 13.37
C VAL A 62 5.66 14.26 12.34
N GLU A 63 5.41 14.60 11.07
CA GLU A 63 6.33 14.34 9.95
C GLU A 63 7.79 14.72 10.24
N ASN A 64 8.02 15.90 10.80
CA ASN A 64 9.36 16.44 11.01
C ASN A 64 9.92 16.19 12.42
N TRP A 65 9.31 15.31 13.22
CA TRP A 65 9.81 15.02 14.57
C TRP A 65 10.93 13.97 14.53
N SER A 66 12.06 14.26 15.19
CA SER A 66 13.23 13.38 15.25
C SER A 66 13.07 12.19 16.21
N GLY A 67 12.22 12.33 17.23
CA GLY A 67 11.99 11.31 18.26
C GLY A 67 10.74 10.45 18.05
N LYS A 68 10.29 10.26 16.80
CA LYS A 68 9.13 9.41 16.50
C LYS A 68 9.56 8.05 15.96
N GLN A 69 8.86 7.00 16.35
CA GLN A 69 8.98 5.68 15.75
C GLN A 69 7.60 5.20 15.35
N ILE A 70 7.47 4.82 14.08
CA ILE A 70 6.23 4.35 13.49
C ILE A 70 6.35 2.85 13.30
N TYR A 71 5.38 2.10 13.80
CA TYR A 71 5.31 0.66 13.68
C TYR A 71 4.09 0.25 12.87
N ILE A 72 4.33 -0.60 11.89
CA ILE A 72 3.32 -1.13 10.98
C ILE A 72 3.59 -2.61 10.81
N GLY A 73 2.56 -3.45 10.89
CA GLY A 73 2.76 -4.87 10.63
C GLY A 73 3.75 -5.54 11.60
N GLY A 74 3.95 -4.99 12.80
CA GLY A 74 4.96 -5.46 13.76
C GLY A 74 6.41 -5.09 13.42
N ARG A 75 6.64 -4.20 12.44
CA ARG A 75 7.97 -3.73 12.01
C ARG A 75 8.07 -2.22 12.12
N ILE A 76 9.28 -1.70 12.31
CA ILE A 76 9.52 -0.26 12.25
C ILE A 76 9.45 0.18 10.78
N HIS A 77 8.62 1.19 10.51
CA HIS A 77 8.56 1.85 9.22
C HIS A 77 9.72 2.82 9.07
N SER A 78 10.64 2.52 8.17
CA SER A 78 11.80 3.37 7.83
C SER A 78 11.56 4.23 6.58
N GLY A 79 10.42 4.09 5.92
CA GLY A 79 10.10 4.80 4.68
C GLY A 79 9.51 6.19 4.88
N SER A 80 9.19 6.84 3.77
CA SER A 80 8.47 8.11 3.74
C SER A 80 7.08 8.02 4.38
N ILE A 81 6.67 9.07 5.10
CA ILE A 81 5.31 9.19 5.64
C ILE A 81 4.29 9.40 4.52
N TYR A 82 4.66 10.02 3.39
CA TYR A 82 3.76 10.20 2.25
C TYR A 82 3.26 8.86 1.68
N ASN A 83 4.13 7.86 1.60
CA ASN A 83 3.74 6.52 1.15
C ASN A 83 2.72 5.90 2.11
N LEU A 84 2.94 6.07 3.40
CA LEU A 84 2.04 5.59 4.45
C LEU A 84 0.68 6.30 4.37
N SER A 85 0.69 7.63 4.24
CA SER A 85 -0.48 8.48 4.08
C SER A 85 -1.31 8.06 2.84
N GLY A 86 -0.66 7.82 1.71
CA GLY A 86 -1.32 7.36 0.49
C GLY A 86 -1.99 6.00 0.65
N ILE A 87 -1.37 5.05 1.37
CA ILE A 87 -1.98 3.74 1.65
C ILE A 87 -3.16 3.88 2.63
N LEU A 88 -3.03 4.72 3.66
CA LEU A 88 -4.12 4.97 4.61
C LEU A 88 -5.33 5.61 3.91
N ASP A 89 -5.11 6.63 3.06
CA ASP A 89 -6.17 7.26 2.27
C ASP A 89 -6.83 6.26 1.29
N CYS A 90 -6.03 5.45 0.60
CA CYS A 90 -6.52 4.36 -0.26
C CYS A 90 -7.38 3.36 0.53
N TYR A 91 -6.92 2.96 1.73
CA TYR A 91 -7.67 2.06 2.61
C TYR A 91 -8.99 2.69 3.07
N GLN A 92 -8.99 3.96 3.48
CA GLN A 92 -10.22 4.67 3.85
C GLN A 92 -11.22 4.71 2.70
N LYS A 93 -10.76 5.08 1.49
CA LYS A 93 -11.61 5.08 0.29
C LYS A 93 -12.17 3.69 -0.01
N SER A 94 -11.38 2.63 0.19
CA SER A 94 -11.83 1.25 0.00
C SER A 94 -12.97 0.86 0.94
N LEU A 95 -12.95 1.35 2.19
CA LEU A 95 -13.99 1.09 3.19
C LEU A 95 -15.27 1.88 2.95
N SER A 96 -15.20 2.99 2.21
CA SER A 96 -16.36 3.76 1.77
C SER A 96 -17.13 3.11 0.61
N CYS A 97 -16.60 2.03 0.03
CA CYS A 97 -17.27 1.27 -1.02
C CYS A 97 -18.09 0.10 -0.45
N GLN A 98 -19.25 -0.18 -1.04
CA GLN A 98 -20.09 -1.33 -0.65
C GLN A 98 -19.36 -2.67 -0.82
N ASN A 99 -18.56 -2.80 -1.88
CA ASN A 99 -17.68 -3.94 -2.10
C ASN A 99 -16.22 -3.48 -2.17
N VAL A 100 -15.49 -3.69 -1.07
CA VAL A 100 -14.07 -3.35 -0.93
C VAL A 100 -13.24 -3.99 -2.05
N LYS A 101 -13.58 -5.21 -2.48
CA LYS A 101 -12.84 -5.92 -3.55
C LYS A 101 -12.93 -5.19 -4.89
N SER A 102 -14.07 -4.56 -5.18
CA SER A 102 -14.26 -3.78 -6.40
C SER A 102 -13.40 -2.52 -6.43
N TYR A 103 -13.07 -1.96 -5.25
CA TYR A 103 -12.13 -0.85 -5.16
C TYR A 103 -10.68 -1.34 -5.18
N CYS A 104 -10.35 -2.39 -4.44
CA CYS A 104 -8.96 -2.84 -4.32
C CYS A 104 -8.44 -3.58 -5.54
N CYS A 105 -9.26 -4.41 -6.18
CA CYS A 105 -8.84 -5.27 -7.28
C CYS A 105 -9.02 -4.58 -8.64
N PHE A 106 -8.18 -4.93 -9.62
CA PHE A 106 -8.33 -4.48 -11.01
C PHE A 106 -7.99 -5.62 -11.99
N LEU A 107 -8.43 -5.49 -13.24
CA LEU A 107 -8.12 -6.43 -14.32
C LEU A 107 -6.94 -5.92 -15.15
N SER A 108 -6.00 -6.80 -15.48
CA SER A 108 -4.85 -6.48 -16.35
C SER A 108 -4.51 -7.64 -17.28
N ASP A 109 -4.15 -7.33 -18.52
CA ASP A 109 -3.55 -8.27 -19.47
C ASP A 109 -2.01 -8.23 -19.46
N ASP A 110 -1.40 -7.27 -18.74
CA ASP A 110 0.05 -7.07 -18.66
C ASP A 110 0.56 -7.20 -17.22
N VAL A 111 0.62 -8.44 -16.73
CA VAL A 111 1.04 -8.76 -15.35
C VAL A 111 2.42 -9.42 -15.29
N PHE A 112 2.87 -10.04 -16.38
CA PHE A 112 4.10 -10.83 -16.40
C PHE A 112 5.26 -10.09 -17.04
N LEU A 113 6.47 -10.34 -16.52
CA LEU A 113 7.71 -9.91 -17.15
C LEU A 113 7.90 -10.62 -18.50
N SER A 114 8.23 -9.83 -19.52
CA SER A 114 8.64 -10.36 -20.82
C SER A 114 10.16 -10.49 -20.85
N HIS A 115 10.68 -11.71 -20.79
CA HIS A 115 12.12 -11.98 -20.98
C HIS A 115 12.53 -12.06 -22.45
N GLN A 116 11.65 -11.70 -23.39
CA GLN A 116 12.06 -11.60 -24.79
C GLN A 116 13.12 -10.50 -24.92
N PRO A 117 14.26 -10.77 -25.56
CA PRO A 117 15.25 -9.74 -25.83
C PRO A 117 14.57 -8.67 -26.65
N GLN A 118 14.42 -7.47 -26.08
CA GLN A 118 13.93 -6.31 -26.80
C GLN A 118 14.97 -5.98 -27.85
N SER A 119 14.77 -6.45 -29.08
CA SER A 119 15.40 -5.82 -30.23
C SER A 119 14.88 -4.39 -30.25
N THR A 120 15.74 -3.42 -29.95
CA THR A 120 15.48 -1.98 -30.04
C THR A 120 15.39 -1.52 -31.50
N SER A 121 14.81 -2.35 -32.38
CA SER A 121 14.51 -2.02 -33.76
C SER A 121 13.10 -1.46 -33.83
N PHE A 122 12.99 -0.15 -34.03
CA PHE A 122 11.73 0.46 -34.46
C PHE A 122 11.56 0.18 -35.95
N THR A 123 10.62 -0.71 -36.30
CA THR A 123 10.27 -0.95 -37.70
C THR A 123 9.11 -0.02 -38.08
N ILE A 124 9.38 0.95 -38.95
CA ILE A 124 8.33 1.77 -39.57
C ILE A 124 7.88 1.05 -40.83
N SER A 125 6.71 0.39 -40.77
CA SER A 125 6.08 -0.23 -41.94
C SER A 125 5.11 0.77 -42.58
N LEU A 126 5.51 1.33 -43.72
CA LEU A 126 4.63 2.13 -44.57
C LEU A 126 3.88 1.20 -45.52
N SER A 127 2.73 0.68 -45.06
CA SER A 127 1.82 -0.12 -45.87
C SER A 127 0.62 0.74 -46.32
N LEU A 128 0.42 0.84 -47.63
CA LEU A 128 -0.73 1.52 -48.27
C LEU A 128 -1.99 0.64 -48.33
N GLU A 129 -1.89 -0.61 -47.89
CA GLU A 129 -2.98 -1.56 -47.82
C GLU A 129 -3.66 -1.47 -46.45
N LYS A 130 -5.00 -1.51 -46.46
CA LYS A 130 -5.83 -1.57 -45.25
C LYS A 130 -5.35 -2.76 -44.43
N ILE A 131 -4.68 -2.51 -43.31
CA ILE A 131 -4.30 -3.56 -42.36
C ILE A 131 -5.61 -4.18 -41.88
N GLU A 132 -5.97 -5.33 -42.44
CA GLU A 132 -6.96 -6.21 -41.84
C GLU A 132 -6.41 -6.53 -40.45
N LYS A 133 -7.05 -5.97 -39.42
CA LYS A 133 -6.75 -6.31 -38.03
C LYS A 133 -6.99 -7.80 -37.91
N LYS A 134 -5.93 -8.61 -38.06
CA LYS A 134 -5.93 -10.02 -37.64
C LYS A 134 -6.57 -10.03 -36.26
N ASP A 135 -7.64 -10.82 -36.12
CA ASP A 135 -8.33 -11.03 -34.86
C ASP A 135 -7.31 -11.13 -33.75
N SER A 136 -7.25 -10.09 -32.92
CA SER A 136 -6.37 -10.05 -31.77
C SER A 136 -6.77 -11.23 -30.89
N GLU A 137 -5.91 -12.25 -30.83
CA GLU A 137 -6.05 -13.34 -29.86
C GLU A 137 -6.40 -12.71 -28.52
N LYS A 138 -7.54 -13.09 -27.93
CA LYS A 138 -7.99 -12.56 -26.65
C LYS A 138 -6.92 -12.88 -25.62
N LYS A 139 -6.13 -11.88 -25.23
CA LYS A 139 -5.13 -12.05 -24.18
C LYS A 139 -5.85 -12.42 -22.89
N PRO A 140 -5.35 -13.40 -22.12
CA PRO A 140 -5.93 -13.74 -20.84
C PRO A 140 -5.85 -12.52 -19.91
N LEU A 141 -6.96 -12.17 -19.28
CA LEU A 141 -7.02 -11.13 -18.27
C LEU A 141 -6.71 -11.76 -16.90
N TYR A 142 -6.13 -10.97 -16.01
CA TYR A 142 -5.81 -11.39 -14.64
C TYR A 142 -6.41 -10.41 -13.64
N VAL A 143 -6.99 -10.95 -12.58
CA VAL A 143 -7.40 -10.18 -11.40
C VAL A 143 -6.18 -9.92 -10.55
N VAL A 144 -5.84 -8.65 -10.35
CA VAL A 144 -4.76 -8.22 -9.48
C VAL A 144 -5.35 -7.66 -8.18
N PRO A 145 -4.87 -8.07 -6.98
CA PRO A 145 -5.55 -7.80 -5.71
C PRO A 145 -5.34 -6.39 -5.12
N CYS A 146 -4.61 -5.50 -5.80
CA CYS A 146 -4.33 -4.15 -5.30
C CYS A 146 -4.04 -3.17 -6.42
N GLN A 147 -4.79 -2.06 -6.52
CA GLN A 147 -4.56 -0.99 -7.50
C GLN A 147 -3.14 -0.41 -7.46
N ASN A 148 -2.50 -0.35 -6.29
CA ASN A 148 -1.12 0.15 -6.16
C ASN A 148 -0.07 -0.78 -6.80
N LEU A 149 -0.46 -1.96 -7.28
CA LEU A 149 0.40 -2.89 -8.02
C LEU A 149 0.23 -2.78 -9.55
N GLN A 150 -0.55 -1.82 -10.07
CA GLN A 150 -0.88 -1.71 -11.51
C GLN A 150 0.31 -1.66 -12.46
N TYR A 151 1.44 -1.11 -12.03
CA TYR A 151 2.65 -0.98 -12.85
C TYR A 151 3.74 -1.98 -12.47
N ARG A 152 3.40 -2.99 -11.67
CA ARG A 152 4.35 -3.99 -11.19
C ARG A 152 4.10 -5.31 -11.88
N LYS A 153 5.19 -5.96 -12.29
CA LYS A 153 5.17 -7.24 -12.99
C LYS A 153 5.76 -8.34 -12.11
N ILE A 154 5.28 -9.55 -12.30
CA ILE A 154 5.79 -10.77 -11.65
C ILE A 154 6.37 -11.72 -12.70
N GLU A 155 7.05 -12.77 -12.23
CA GLU A 155 7.55 -13.81 -13.12
C GLU A 155 6.39 -14.71 -13.56
N LYS A 156 6.39 -15.07 -14.85
CA LYS A 156 5.37 -16.00 -15.37
C LYS A 156 5.61 -17.42 -14.86
N ASP A 157 6.88 -17.79 -14.76
CA ASP A 157 7.31 -19.08 -14.24
C ASP A 157 6.99 -19.18 -12.74
N THR A 158 6.57 -20.36 -12.31
CA THR A 158 6.27 -20.71 -10.93
C THR A 158 7.49 -21.30 -10.20
N CYS A 159 8.66 -21.37 -10.84
CA CYS A 159 9.90 -21.84 -10.21
C CYS A 159 10.30 -21.04 -8.95
N LEU A 160 9.87 -19.79 -8.84
CA LEU A 160 10.07 -18.91 -7.68
C LEU A 160 8.96 -19.03 -6.62
N GLY A 161 7.95 -19.86 -6.85
CA GLY A 161 6.73 -19.97 -6.07
C GLY A 161 5.47 -19.71 -6.91
N SER A 162 4.31 -20.00 -6.32
CA SER A 162 3.01 -19.74 -6.93
C SER A 162 2.81 -18.24 -7.22
N TRP A 163 1.95 -17.90 -8.19
CA TRP A 163 1.69 -16.50 -8.51
C TRP A 163 1.16 -15.69 -7.30
N SER A 164 0.37 -16.31 -6.42
CA SER A 164 -0.07 -15.68 -5.17
C SER A 164 1.09 -15.36 -4.23
N GLU A 165 2.08 -16.26 -4.10
CA GLU A 165 3.28 -16.02 -3.29
C GLU A 165 4.16 -14.92 -3.88
N GLN A 166 4.29 -14.88 -5.20
CA GLN A 166 5.01 -13.82 -5.89
C GLN A 166 4.35 -12.44 -5.69
N ILE A 167 3.01 -12.37 -5.78
CA ILE A 167 2.24 -11.16 -5.48
C ILE A 167 2.37 -10.75 -4.01
N GLN A 168 2.37 -11.72 -3.08
CA GLN A 168 2.61 -11.45 -1.67
C GLN A 168 4.02 -10.88 -1.45
N ALA A 169 5.05 -11.46 -2.06
CA ALA A 169 6.42 -10.97 -1.99
C ALA A 169 6.55 -9.55 -2.57
N LEU A 170 5.88 -9.30 -3.70
CA LEU A 170 5.80 -7.98 -4.31
C LEU A 170 5.13 -6.97 -3.37
N ALA A 171 4.01 -7.31 -2.75
CA ALA A 171 3.35 -6.44 -1.78
C ALA A 171 4.21 -6.14 -0.54
N VAL A 172 5.06 -7.08 -0.10
CA VAL A 172 6.04 -6.82 0.96
C VAL A 172 7.10 -5.83 0.49
N ARG A 173 7.61 -5.99 -0.74
CA ARG A 173 8.62 -5.09 -1.33
C ARG A 173 8.10 -3.65 -1.50
N GLU A 174 6.86 -3.51 -1.92
CA GLU A 174 6.19 -2.21 -2.11
C GLU A 174 5.58 -1.65 -0.82
N ASN A 175 5.79 -2.31 0.34
CA ASN A 175 5.24 -1.92 1.64
C ASN A 175 3.71 -1.78 1.66
N LEU A 176 3.01 -2.69 0.98
CA LEU A 176 1.55 -2.77 0.90
C LEU A 176 0.97 -3.93 1.72
N ALA A 177 1.81 -4.93 2.07
CA ALA A 177 1.38 -6.18 2.70
C ALA A 177 0.67 -6.02 4.06
N TRP A 178 0.79 -4.86 4.71
CA TRP A 178 0.13 -4.56 5.99
C TRP A 178 -1.30 -4.00 5.83
N CYS A 179 -1.69 -3.59 4.62
CA CYS A 179 -3.03 -3.07 4.34
C CYS A 179 -4.08 -4.15 4.66
N PRO A 180 -5.10 -3.88 5.50
CA PRO A 180 -6.08 -4.90 5.88
C PRO A 180 -6.95 -5.41 4.73
N SER A 181 -7.13 -4.60 3.68
CA SER A 181 -7.92 -4.98 2.50
C SER A 181 -7.12 -5.82 1.49
N PHE A 182 -5.79 -5.96 1.67
CA PHE A 182 -4.96 -6.70 0.75
C PHE A 182 -5.09 -8.22 0.98
N ASN A 183 -5.31 -8.96 -0.11
CA ASN A 183 -5.36 -10.42 -0.07
C ASN A 183 -4.75 -11.01 -1.36
N ALA A 184 -3.56 -11.60 -1.24
CA ALA A 184 -2.84 -12.19 -2.37
C ALA A 184 -3.60 -13.34 -3.05
N ALA A 185 -4.43 -14.08 -2.30
CA ALA A 185 -5.19 -15.21 -2.84
C ALA A 185 -6.30 -14.81 -3.84
N LEU A 186 -6.60 -13.50 -3.96
CA LEU A 186 -7.50 -13.00 -4.99
C LEU A 186 -6.84 -12.93 -6.37
N PHE A 187 -5.52 -13.11 -6.46
CA PHE A 187 -4.83 -13.15 -7.73
C PHE A 187 -5.21 -14.41 -8.52
N ARG A 188 -5.77 -14.23 -9.71
CA ARG A 188 -6.20 -15.33 -10.58
C ARG A 188 -6.36 -14.88 -12.02
N GLN A 189 -6.28 -15.82 -12.95
CA GLN A 189 -6.75 -15.58 -14.32
C GLN A 189 -8.27 -15.36 -14.30
N TYR A 190 -8.73 -14.39 -15.08
CA TYR A 190 -10.13 -14.07 -15.31
C TYR A 190 -10.52 -14.70 -16.65
N ASP A 191 -11.50 -15.61 -16.60
CA ASP A 191 -12.06 -16.30 -17.78
C ASP A 191 -13.05 -15.43 -18.55
#